data_AF-A0A6B0S1I7-F1
#
_entry.id   AF-A0A6B0S1I7-F1
#
_cell.length_a   1.000
_cell.length_b   1.000
_cell.length_c   1.000
_cell.angle_alpha   90.00
_cell.angle_beta   90.00
_cell.angle_gamma   90.00
#
_symmetry.space_group_name_H-M   'P 1'
#
loop_
_entity.id
_entity.type
_entity.pdbx_description
1 polymer ?
#
loop_
_entity_poly.entity_id
_entity_poly.type
_entity_poly.pdbx_seq_one_letter_code
_entity_poly.pdbx_strand_id
1 'polypeptide(L)'
;MSEKLGQVSDLPRPGEVLVEKPFSEATAQLIDEEVRRPIGSVHARTLDEQVDKVGRGLLEKEVLEWADMVELLGPRPFAEKITYEELGEGTGGLEEDTALPECLQG
;
A
#
# COMPACT_ATOMS: atom_id res chain seq x y z
N MET A 1 -8.02 9.68 -5.74
CA MET A 1 -9.16 10.54 -5.36
C MET A 1 -9.68 11.23 -6.61
N SER A 2 -11.00 11.32 -6.80
CA SER A 2 -11.59 11.91 -8.00
C SER A 2 -11.93 13.39 -7.76
N GLU A 3 -11.39 14.26 -8.62
CA GLU A 3 -11.73 15.69 -8.60
C GLU A 3 -13.16 15.95 -9.11
N LYS A 4 -13.68 15.10 -9.99
CA LYS A 4 -15.03 15.25 -10.57
C LYS A 4 -16.15 14.95 -9.56
N LEU A 5 -15.91 14.01 -8.65
CA LEU A 5 -16.86 13.68 -7.57
C LEU A 5 -16.70 14.62 -6.36
N GLY A 6 -15.54 15.26 -6.21
CA GLY A 6 -15.24 16.14 -5.08
C GLY A 6 -15.01 15.38 -3.77
N GLN A 7 -15.09 16.09 -2.66
CA GLN A 7 -14.83 15.55 -1.31
C GLN A 7 -16.12 14.99 -0.69
N VAL A 8 -16.61 13.88 -1.25
CA VAL A 8 -17.77 13.16 -0.74
C VAL A 8 -17.35 11.79 -0.25
N SER A 9 -17.85 11.38 0.93
CA SER A 9 -17.63 10.05 1.49
C SER A 9 -18.95 9.32 1.55
N ASP A 10 -19.02 8.16 0.89
CA ASP A 10 -20.17 7.26 0.94
C ASP A 10 -19.72 5.86 1.35
N LEU A 11 -19.31 5.74 2.61
CA LEU A 11 -18.94 4.47 3.22
C LEU A 11 -20.08 4.02 4.14
N PRO A 12 -20.68 2.84 3.92
CA PRO A 12 -21.66 2.31 4.85
C PRO A 12 -21.01 2.11 6.23
N ARG A 13 -21.76 2.38 7.30
CA ARG A 13 -21.27 2.11 8.65
C ARG A 13 -21.07 0.61 8.81
N PRO A 14 -20.04 0.15 9.54
CA PRO A 14 -19.87 -1.26 9.83
C PRO A 14 -21.16 -1.86 10.42
N GLY A 15 -21.76 -2.85 9.74
CA GLY A 15 -23.00 -3.50 10.15
C GLY A 15 -24.28 -3.00 9.47
N GLU A 16 -24.24 -1.91 8.70
CA GLU A 16 -25.36 -1.48 7.85
C GLU A 16 -25.28 -2.13 6.47
N VAL A 17 -26.36 -2.81 6.09
CA VAL A 17 -26.54 -3.27 4.71
C VAL A 17 -27.05 -2.08 3.89
N LEU A 18 -26.28 -1.65 2.89
CA LEU A 18 -26.71 -0.61 1.97
C LEU A 18 -27.79 -1.18 1.05
N VAL A 19 -29.06 -0.84 1.31
CA VAL A 19 -30.21 -1.35 0.56
C VAL A 19 -30.37 -0.64 -0.78
N GLU A 20 -30.06 0.67 -0.85
CA GLU A 20 -30.12 1.47 -2.07
C GLU A 20 -28.98 2.49 -2.12
N LYS A 21 -28.55 2.86 -3.33
CA LYS A 21 -27.50 3.86 -3.55
C LYS A 21 -28.02 5.25 -3.12
N PRO A 22 -27.34 5.98 -2.23
CA PRO A 22 -27.80 7.27 -1.72
C PRO A 22 -27.50 8.43 -2.68
N PHE A 23 -27.47 8.17 -3.99
CA PHE A 23 -27.13 9.14 -5.03
C PHE A 23 -27.86 8.81 -6.34
N SER A 24 -27.93 9.80 -7.23
CA SER A 24 -28.61 9.66 -8.51
C SER A 24 -27.90 8.67 -9.45
N GLU A 25 -28.64 8.11 -10.41
CA GLU A 25 -28.04 7.24 -11.43
C GLU A 25 -26.98 7.96 -12.27
N ALA A 26 -27.15 9.27 -12.52
CA ALA A 26 -26.13 10.08 -13.19
C ALA A 26 -24.83 10.15 -12.38
N THR A 27 -24.94 10.23 -11.05
CA THR A 27 -23.78 10.18 -10.15
C THR A 27 -23.17 8.76 -10.11
N ALA A 28 -23.99 7.72 -10.15
CA ALA A 28 -23.53 6.33 -10.22
C ALA A 28 -22.68 6.09 -11.48
N GLN A 29 -23.16 6.55 -12.63
CA GLN A 29 -22.42 6.46 -13.90
C GLN A 29 -21.10 7.23 -13.83
N LEU A 30 -21.11 8.43 -13.24
CA LEU A 30 -19.89 9.22 -13.05
C LEU A 30 -18.86 8.50 -12.16
N ILE A 31 -19.32 7.81 -11.11
CA ILE A 31 -18.47 6.98 -10.25
C ILE A 31 -17.85 5.84 -11.07
N ASP A 32 -18.65 5.11 -11.85
CA ASP A 32 -18.15 3.98 -12.67
C ASP A 32 -17.08 4.43 -13.67
N GLU A 33 -17.25 5.59 -14.30
CA GLU A 33 -16.27 6.18 -15.22
C GLU A 33 -14.96 6.56 -14.50
N GLU A 34 -15.08 7.23 -13.35
CA GLU A 34 -13.94 7.69 -12.56
C GLU A 34 -13.20 6.54 -11.85
N VAL A 35 -13.83 5.37 -11.68
CA VAL A 35 -13.20 4.14 -11.19
C VAL A 35 -12.49 3.40 -12.33
N ARG A 36 -13.09 3.33 -13.52
CA ARG A 36 -12.48 2.63 -14.67
C ARG A 36 -11.14 3.25 -15.09
N ARG A 37 -11.02 4.57 -15.04
CA ARG A 37 -9.79 5.31 -15.43
C ARG A 37 -8.56 4.94 -14.58
N PRO A 38 -8.55 5.07 -13.25
CA PRO A 38 -7.40 4.72 -12.41
C PRO A 38 -7.11 3.22 -12.46
N ILE A 39 -8.12 2.34 -12.49
CA ILE A 39 -7.90 0.90 -12.61
C ILE A 39 -7.15 0.58 -13.91
N GLY A 40 -7.60 1.13 -15.05
CA GLY A 40 -6.93 0.92 -16.33
C GLY A 40 -5.50 1.46 -16.36
N SER A 41 -5.28 2.65 -15.80
CA SER A 41 -3.95 3.26 -15.72
C SER A 41 -2.98 2.46 -14.84
N VAL A 42 -3.44 2.03 -13.66
CA VAL A 42 -2.63 1.19 -12.75
C VAL A 42 -2.36 -0.16 -13.39
N HIS A 43 -3.36 -0.81 -13.99
CA HIS A 43 -3.18 -2.08 -14.67
C HIS A 43 -2.14 -1.99 -15.79
N ALA A 44 -2.24 -0.97 -16.65
CA ALA A 44 -1.27 -0.75 -17.71
C ALA A 44 0.14 -0.46 -17.17
N ARG A 45 0.25 0.26 -16.05
CA ARG A 45 1.54 0.51 -15.38
C ARG A 45 2.12 -0.74 -14.72
N THR A 46 1.29 -1.65 -14.22
CA THR A 46 1.74 -2.89 -13.55
C THR A 46 2.22 -3.95 -14.54
N LEU A 47 1.76 -3.91 -15.79
CA LEU A 47 2.28 -4.74 -16.88
C LEU A 47 3.66 -4.23 -17.33
N ASP A 48 4.66 -4.41 -16.47
CA ASP A 48 6.06 -4.04 -16.72
C ASP A 48 6.85 -5.25 -17.25
N GLU A 49 7.79 -5.02 -18.16
CA GLU A 49 8.74 -6.03 -18.65
C GLU A 49 9.56 -6.66 -17.52
N GLN A 50 9.72 -5.94 -16.41
CA GLN A 50 10.38 -6.46 -15.21
C GLN A 50 9.64 -7.67 -14.62
N VAL A 51 8.30 -7.72 -14.71
CA VAL A 51 7.50 -8.84 -14.19
C VAL A 51 7.80 -10.14 -14.93
N ASP A 52 7.98 -10.07 -16.25
CA ASP A 52 8.32 -11.23 -17.08
C ASP A 52 9.71 -11.78 -16.73
N LYS A 53 10.68 -10.92 -16.40
CA LYS A 53 12.02 -11.35 -15.97
C LYS A 53 11.97 -12.12 -14.66
N VAL A 54 11.22 -11.62 -13.68
CA VAL A 54 11.02 -12.31 -12.39
C VAL A 54 10.28 -13.64 -12.60
N GLY A 55 9.25 -13.65 -13.44
CA GLY A 55 8.49 -14.85 -13.76
C GLY A 55 9.35 -15.95 -14.38
N ARG A 56 10.27 -15.60 -15.29
CA ARG A 56 11.25 -16.56 -15.85
C ARG A 56 12.23 -17.06 -14.78
N GLY A 57 12.70 -16.18 -13.91
CA GLY A 57 13.54 -16.56 -12.77
C GLY A 57 12.85 -17.58 -11.85
N LEU A 58 11.56 -17.41 -11.59
CA LEU A 58 10.77 -18.36 -10.78
C LEU A 58 10.56 -19.73 -11.44
N LEU A 59 10.58 -19.79 -12.78
CA LEU A 59 10.53 -21.06 -13.50
C LEU A 59 11.84 -21.86 -13.37
N GLU A 60 12.96 -21.16 -13.24
CA GLU A 60 14.28 -21.78 -13.06
C GLU A 60 14.57 -22.10 -11.60
N LYS A 61 14.18 -21.20 -10.68
CA LYS A 61 14.38 -21.32 -9.23
C LYS A 61 13.03 -21.15 -8.54
N GLU A 62 12.52 -22.21 -7.90
CA GLU A 62 11.19 -22.23 -7.26
C GLU A 62 10.99 -21.11 -6.21
N VAL A 63 12.08 -20.58 -5.64
CA VAL A 63 12.07 -19.49 -4.66
C VAL A 63 13.17 -18.48 -5.00
N LEU A 64 12.82 -17.20 -5.12
CA LEU A 64 13.77 -16.10 -5.25
C LEU A 64 14.00 -15.41 -3.91
N GLU A 65 15.26 -15.26 -3.52
CA GLU A 65 15.69 -14.48 -2.37
C GLU A 65 15.96 -13.02 -2.77
N TRP A 66 16.17 -12.16 -1.78
CA TRP A 66 16.43 -10.74 -2.02
C TRP A 66 17.65 -10.50 -2.93
N ALA A 67 18.71 -11.28 -2.76
CA ALA A 67 19.91 -11.17 -3.60
C ALA A 67 19.62 -11.48 -5.08
N ASP A 68 18.79 -12.50 -5.36
CA ASP A 68 18.40 -12.83 -6.73
C ASP A 68 17.56 -11.69 -7.35
N MET A 69 16.74 -11.01 -6.53
CA MET A 69 15.96 -9.86 -7.00
C MET A 69 16.83 -8.65 -7.34
N VAL A 70 17.88 -8.41 -6.57
CA VAL A 70 18.87 -7.36 -6.87
C VAL A 70 19.67 -7.70 -8.12
N GLU A 71 20.00 -8.97 -8.36
CA GLU A 71 20.67 -9.39 -9.59
C GLU A 71 19.77 -9.23 -10.83
N LEU A 72 18.49 -9.61 -10.73
CA LEU A 72 17.54 -9.57 -11.84
C LEU A 72 17.07 -8.15 -12.20
N LEU A 73 16.82 -7.31 -11.19
CA LEU A 73 16.18 -5.99 -11.37
C LEU A 73 17.09 -4.81 -11.02
N GLY A 74 18.25 -5.06 -10.39
CA GLY A 74 19.12 -4.02 -9.83
C GLY A 74 18.71 -3.61 -8.41
N PRO A 75 19.46 -2.70 -7.77
CA PRO A 75 19.13 -2.19 -6.45
C PRO A 75 17.83 -1.38 -6.49
N ARG A 76 17.01 -1.51 -5.43
CA ARG A 76 15.73 -0.78 -5.35
C ARG A 76 15.99 0.74 -5.37
N PRO A 77 15.25 1.51 -6.19
CA PRO A 77 15.48 2.96 -6.37
C PRO A 77 14.93 3.82 -5.21
N PHE A 78 14.43 3.21 -4.15
CA PHE A 78 13.89 3.90 -2.97
C PHE A 78 14.63 3.41 -1.74
N ALA A 79 14.99 4.34 -0.84
CA ALA A 79 15.60 3.99 0.43
C ALA A 79 14.62 3.17 1.26
N GLU A 80 15.05 1.98 1.68
CA GLU A 80 14.33 1.16 2.65
C GLU A 80 14.98 1.28 4.01
N LYS A 81 14.15 1.43 5.04
CA LYS A 81 14.56 1.28 6.43
C LYS A 81 14.20 -0.15 6.81
N ILE A 82 15.20 -1.02 6.90
CA ILE A 82 15.02 -2.45 7.18
C ILE A 82 15.43 -2.75 8.61
N THR A 83 16.42 -2.03 9.11
CA THR A 83 16.97 -2.26 10.45
C THR A 83 16.10 -1.60 11.51
N TYR A 84 16.00 -2.23 12.68
CA TYR A 84 15.29 -1.67 13.84
C TYR A 84 15.76 -0.25 14.17
N GLU A 85 17.07 -0.02 14.09
CA GLU A 85 17.70 1.27 14.30
C GLU A 85 17.17 2.33 13.31
N GLU A 86 17.15 2.01 12.01
CA GLU A 86 16.67 2.91 10.96
C GLU A 86 15.17 3.23 11.12
N LEU A 87 14.38 2.29 11.66
CA LEU A 87 12.96 2.49 11.95
C LEU A 87 12.74 3.39 13.19
N GLY A 88 13.61 3.29 14.20
CA GLY A 88 13.59 4.11 15.41
C GLY A 88 14.20 5.51 15.24
N GLU A 89 14.89 5.76 14.13
CA GLU A 89 15.41 7.08 13.77
C GLU A 89 14.27 8.10 13.63
N GLY A 90 14.07 8.90 14.67
CA GLY A 90 13.11 10.02 14.71
C GLY A 90 12.15 9.98 15.89
N THR A 91 12.02 8.85 16.59
CA THR A 91 11.09 8.68 17.73
C THR A 91 11.73 8.84 19.11
N GLY A 92 13.05 9.08 19.17
CA GLY A 92 13.76 9.40 20.40
C GLY A 92 14.15 8.15 21.20
N GLY A 93 15.41 7.73 21.07
CA GLY A 93 16.00 6.62 21.80
C GLY A 93 15.86 5.27 21.08
N LEU A 94 16.94 4.50 21.07
CA LEU A 94 16.95 3.11 20.57
C LEU A 94 16.37 2.13 21.62
N GLU A 95 16.35 2.56 22.88
CA GLU A 95 15.89 1.78 24.02
C GLU A 95 14.53 2.29 24.49
N GLU A 96 13.61 1.38 24.77
CA GLU A 96 12.33 1.71 25.40
C GLU A 96 12.59 2.20 26.83
N ASP A 97 11.99 3.33 27.19
CA ASP A 97 12.05 3.83 28.56
C ASP A 97 11.19 2.93 29.47
N THR A 98 11.84 1.99 30.15
CA THR A 98 11.19 1.11 31.13
C THR A 98 11.16 1.71 32.54
N ALA A 99 11.42 3.00 32.71
CA ALA A 99 11.36 3.64 34.01
C ALA A 99 9.94 3.54 34.60
N LEU A 100 9.85 2.95 35.79
CA LEU A 100 8.58 2.89 36.53
C LEU A 100 8.22 4.29 37.04
N PRO A 101 6.93 4.69 36.98
CA PRO A 101 6.44 5.88 37.66
C PRO A 101 6.75 5.84 39.16
N GLU A 102 6.99 7.01 39.77
CA GLU A 102 7.38 7.16 41.18
C GLU A 102 6.42 6.45 42.17
N CYS A 103 5.13 6.33 41.84
CA CYS A 103 4.14 5.63 42.65
C CYS A 103 4.24 4.09 42.63
N LEU A 104 5.06 3.53 41.75
CA LEU A 104 5.32 2.09 41.61
C LEU A 104 6.78 1.72 41.97
N GLN A 105 7.60 2.71 42.33
CA GLN A 105 8.91 2.50 42.92
C GLN A 105 8.68 2.29 44.43
N GLY A 106 8.98 1.08 44.92
CA GLY A 106 8.62 0.62 46.26
C GLY A 106 9.24 1.38 47.42
#